data_AF-A0AAQ4D4T1-F1
#
_entry.id   AF-A0AAQ4D4T1-F1
#
_cell.length_a   1.000
_cell.length_b   1.000
_cell.length_c   1.000
_cell.angle_alpha   90.00
_cell.angle_beta   90.00
_cell.angle_gamma   90.00
#
_symmetry.space_group_name_H-M   'P 1'
#
loop_
_entity.id
_entity.type
_entity.pdbx_description
1 polymer ?
#
loop_
_entity_poly.entity_id
_entity_poly.type
_entity_poly.pdbx_seq_one_letter_code
_entity_poly.pdbx_strand_id
1 'polypeptide(L)'
;MYVRYSLFLDWKHYREVVDVAAARFPGWEDREPPEYAAELRCLRFLSRLMPEPFVYAHWNAHLRNLRHLEEALGAMTEHVVDETISRVRALNMTPRLTGLFRDAVFGLKNQLLVPEWMRTPSLRMKFSKFVFSDAEASPMVTWNGALRALRRNSLRKLVDRGFETFWHGPALGFDPWLNKDEGYLAVPPAAVKRIFTERAFSVHHLPRIGLDLARAVVGHFLQMAFHLKRK
;
A
#
# COMPACT_ATOMS: atom_id res chain seq x y z
N MET A 1 -4.10 3.45 23.46
CA MET A 1 -5.48 2.91 23.45
C MET A 1 -6.15 2.99 22.07
N TYR A 2 -6.04 4.08 21.30
CA TYR A 2 -6.80 4.31 20.04
C TYR A 2 -6.45 3.44 18.81
N VAL A 3 -5.22 2.92 18.69
CA VAL A 3 -4.86 2.02 17.56
C VAL A 3 -5.63 0.68 17.64
N ARG A 4 -6.19 0.36 18.81
CA ARG A 4 -6.78 -0.95 19.11
C ARG A 4 -8.05 -1.28 18.32
N TYR A 5 -8.78 -0.26 17.86
CA TYR A 5 -10.04 -0.46 17.15
C TYR A 5 -10.07 0.19 15.77
N SER A 6 -8.96 0.78 15.32
CA SER A 6 -8.91 1.55 14.07
C SER A 6 -9.33 0.74 12.84
N LEU A 7 -9.03 -0.56 12.78
CA LEU A 7 -9.48 -1.43 11.68
C LEU A 7 -10.99 -1.76 11.69
N PHE A 8 -11.73 -1.32 12.72
CA PHE A 8 -13.17 -1.52 12.88
C PHE A 8 -13.97 -0.22 12.92
N LEU A 9 -13.29 0.92 13.07
CA LEU A 9 -13.94 2.21 13.00
C LEU A 9 -14.35 2.51 11.55
N ASP A 10 -15.56 3.05 11.39
CA ASP A 10 -15.99 3.62 10.12
C ASP A 10 -15.47 5.07 10.04
N TRP A 11 -14.21 5.20 9.65
CA TRP A 11 -13.48 6.47 9.50
C TRP A 11 -14.12 7.47 8.54
N LYS A 12 -15.12 7.08 7.75
CA LYS A 12 -15.96 8.01 6.99
C LYS A 12 -16.59 9.10 7.88
N HIS A 13 -16.82 8.80 9.17
CA HIS A 13 -17.37 9.75 10.15
C HIS A 13 -16.31 10.58 10.87
N TYR A 14 -15.02 10.30 10.64
CA TYR A 14 -13.89 10.91 11.34
C TYR A 14 -12.84 11.44 10.34
N ARG A 15 -13.31 11.94 9.18
CA ARG A 15 -12.43 12.40 8.09
C ARG A 15 -11.43 13.44 8.54
N GLU A 16 -11.84 14.40 9.36
CA GLU A 16 -10.97 15.46 9.88
C GLU A 16 -9.80 14.89 10.72
N VAL A 17 -10.05 13.84 11.51
CA VAL A 17 -9.00 13.18 12.30
C VAL A 17 -8.00 12.50 11.38
N VAL A 18 -8.48 11.83 10.33
CA VAL A 18 -7.65 11.18 9.32
C VAL A 18 -6.86 12.20 8.51
N ASP A 19 -7.47 13.34 8.17
CA ASP A 19 -6.84 14.44 7.45
C ASP A 19 -5.73 15.10 8.28
N VAL A 20 -6.00 15.38 9.56
CA VAL A 20 -5.01 15.92 10.50
C VAL A 20 -3.88 14.93 10.70
N ALA A 21 -4.16 13.64 10.83
CA ALA A 21 -3.14 12.62 10.89
C ALA A 21 -2.31 12.63 9.60
N ALA A 22 -2.93 12.48 8.43
CA ALA A 22 -2.27 12.38 7.13
C ALA A 22 -1.46 13.63 6.77
N ALA A 23 -1.98 14.83 7.03
CA ALA A 23 -1.26 16.09 6.85
C ALA A 23 -0.01 16.21 7.74
N ARG A 24 0.02 15.46 8.86
CA ARG A 24 1.14 15.43 9.81
C ARG A 24 2.10 14.24 9.60
N PHE A 25 1.90 13.41 8.56
CA PHE A 25 2.78 12.32 8.11
C PHE A 25 3.46 12.68 6.76
N PRO A 26 4.68 12.20 6.45
CA PRO A 26 5.89 13.04 6.33
C PRO A 26 6.20 13.64 4.94
N GLY A 27 6.77 14.85 5.02
CA GLY A 27 7.52 15.57 3.97
C GLY A 27 8.06 16.95 4.37
N TRP A 28 7.86 17.45 5.61
CA TRP A 28 8.11 18.85 5.96
C TRP A 28 8.86 18.93 7.31
N GLU A 29 10.18 19.11 7.26
CA GLU A 29 10.91 19.98 8.19
C GLU A 29 10.44 21.42 7.88
N ASP A 30 10.16 22.36 8.79
CA ASP A 30 10.58 22.61 10.16
C ASP A 30 9.40 23.19 10.97
N ARG A 31 9.41 22.97 12.30
CA ARG A 31 8.44 23.43 13.32
C ARG A 31 7.23 22.52 13.52
N GLU A 32 7.49 21.30 14.00
CA GLU A 32 6.49 20.60 14.81
C GLU A 32 6.14 21.51 16.01
N PRO A 33 4.85 21.88 16.23
CA PRO A 33 4.48 22.61 17.43
C PRO A 33 4.97 21.81 18.65
N PRO A 34 5.66 22.43 19.62
CA PRO A 34 6.24 21.71 20.77
C PRO A 34 5.22 20.85 21.51
N GLU A 35 3.97 21.29 21.51
CA GLU A 35 2.79 20.64 22.11
C GLU A 35 2.41 19.28 21.52
N TYR A 36 2.80 18.95 20.27
CA TYR A 36 2.42 17.68 19.62
C TYR A 36 3.61 16.84 19.13
N ALA A 37 4.84 17.27 19.39
CA ALA A 37 6.03 16.66 18.81
C ALA A 37 6.23 15.19 19.28
N ALA A 38 5.85 14.86 20.52
CA ALA A 38 5.96 13.50 21.05
C ALA A 38 4.92 12.56 20.40
N GLU A 39 3.68 13.00 20.29
CA GLU A 39 2.58 12.27 19.67
C GLU A 39 2.86 12.02 18.19
N LEU A 40 3.40 13.01 17.48
CA LEU A 40 3.76 12.89 16.07
C LEU A 40 4.92 11.92 15.85
N ARG A 41 5.94 11.92 16.71
CA ARG A 41 7.01 10.91 16.67
C ARG A 41 6.45 9.51 16.91
N CYS A 42 5.57 9.34 17.91
CA CYS A 42 4.91 8.07 18.19
C CYS A 42 4.06 7.59 17.02
N LEU A 43 3.31 8.49 16.39
CA LEU A 43 2.50 8.22 15.22
C LEU A 43 3.36 7.78 14.03
N ARG A 44 4.44 8.51 13.70
CA ARG A 44 5.43 8.16 12.66
C ARG A 44 6.06 6.80 12.90
N PHE A 45 6.41 6.51 14.14
CA PHE A 45 6.97 5.24 14.51
C PHE A 45 5.96 4.11 14.30
N LEU A 46 4.71 4.28 14.78
CA LEU A 46 3.65 3.30 14.64
C LEU A 46 3.27 3.06 13.17
N SER A 47 3.25 4.09 12.32
CA SER A 47 2.91 3.94 10.90
C SER A 47 4.00 3.22 10.09
N ARG A 48 5.26 3.25 10.55
CA ARG A 48 6.34 2.45 9.98
C ARG A 48 6.27 0.98 10.41
N LEU A 49 5.79 0.73 11.62
CA LEU A 49 5.74 -0.60 12.19
C LEU A 49 4.50 -1.37 11.76
N MET A 50 3.34 -0.74 11.89
CA MET A 50 2.04 -1.27 11.48
C MET A 50 1.39 -0.24 10.57
N PRO A 51 1.73 -0.23 9.27
CA PRO A 51 1.13 0.70 8.31
C PRO A 51 -0.36 0.42 8.08
N GLU A 52 -0.82 -0.82 8.26
CA GLU A 52 -2.15 -1.30 7.86
C GLU A 52 -3.32 -0.52 8.50
N PRO A 53 -3.33 -0.25 9.81
CA PRO A 53 -4.33 0.61 10.43
C PRO A 53 -4.48 2.00 9.79
N PHE A 54 -3.37 2.61 9.40
CA PHE A 54 -3.34 3.97 8.86
C PHE A 54 -3.79 3.99 7.39
N VAL A 55 -3.32 3.02 6.61
CA VAL A 55 -3.73 2.78 5.22
C VAL A 55 -5.25 2.56 5.16
N TYR A 56 -5.75 1.68 6.04
CA TYR A 56 -7.18 1.38 6.13
C TYR A 56 -7.99 2.62 6.51
N ALA A 57 -7.55 3.39 7.50
CA ALA A 57 -8.24 4.61 7.92
C ALA A 57 -8.35 5.62 6.77
N HIS A 58 -7.26 5.83 6.02
CA HIS A 58 -7.26 6.73 4.87
C HIS A 58 -8.19 6.25 3.74
N TRP A 59 -8.08 4.98 3.35
CA TRP A 59 -8.96 4.41 2.33
C TRP A 59 -10.44 4.44 2.76
N ASN A 60 -10.76 4.04 3.99
CA ASN A 60 -12.13 4.01 4.49
C ASN A 60 -12.74 5.42 4.55
N ALA A 61 -11.97 6.42 5.01
CA ALA A 61 -12.42 7.79 5.13
C ALA A 61 -12.73 8.45 3.78
N HIS A 62 -11.88 8.22 2.78
CA HIS A 62 -11.86 9.02 1.55
C HIS A 62 -12.17 8.26 0.27
N LEU A 63 -11.73 6.99 0.14
CA LEU A 63 -11.69 6.30 -1.15
C LEU A 63 -12.69 5.14 -1.28
N ARG A 64 -13.13 4.56 -0.16
CA ARG A 64 -13.98 3.35 -0.13
C ARG A 64 -15.24 3.41 -1.00
N ASN A 65 -15.81 4.59 -1.20
CA ASN A 65 -17.05 4.78 -1.97
C ASN A 65 -16.81 5.25 -3.42
N LEU A 66 -15.56 5.32 -3.87
CA LEU A 66 -15.19 5.79 -5.21
C LEU A 66 -14.93 4.59 -6.15
N ARG A 67 -15.97 3.81 -6.49
CA ARG A 67 -15.81 2.60 -7.33
C ARG A 67 -15.21 2.88 -8.70
N HIS A 68 -15.67 3.96 -9.35
CA HIS A 68 -15.17 4.41 -10.65
C HIS A 68 -13.65 4.69 -10.63
N LEU A 69 -13.10 5.09 -9.49
CA LEU A 69 -11.67 5.32 -9.33
C LEU A 69 -10.91 3.99 -9.33
N GLU A 70 -11.39 2.99 -8.59
CA GLU A 70 -10.76 1.66 -8.58
C GLU A 70 -10.79 1.02 -9.98
N GLU A 71 -11.91 1.15 -10.70
CA GLU A 71 -12.04 0.70 -12.09
C GLU A 71 -11.05 1.41 -13.02
N ALA A 72 -10.95 2.74 -12.92
CA ALA A 72 -10.00 3.53 -13.71
C ALA A 72 -8.53 3.16 -13.42
N LEU A 73 -8.19 2.95 -12.15
CA LEU A 73 -6.86 2.49 -11.75
C LEU A 73 -6.57 1.07 -12.24
N GLY A 74 -7.56 0.18 -12.22
CA GLY A 74 -7.45 -1.17 -12.77
C GLY A 74 -7.14 -1.15 -14.26
N ALA A 75 -7.98 -0.49 -15.05
CA ALA A 75 -7.79 -0.35 -16.50
C ALA A 75 -6.45 0.31 -16.85
N MET A 76 -6.03 1.32 -16.09
CA MET A 76 -4.72 1.94 -16.25
C MET A 76 -3.57 0.97 -15.98
N THR A 77 -3.67 0.18 -14.93
CA THR A 77 -2.62 -0.76 -14.54
C THR A 77 -2.43 -1.82 -15.62
N GLU A 78 -3.52 -2.36 -16.14
CA GLU A 78 -3.52 -3.30 -17.28
C GLU A 78 -2.90 -2.65 -18.52
N HIS A 79 -3.35 -1.44 -18.89
CA HIS A 79 -2.82 -0.74 -20.06
C HIS A 79 -1.31 -0.45 -19.95
N VAL A 80 -0.84 -0.01 -18.79
CA VAL A 80 0.59 0.26 -18.56
C VAL A 80 1.43 -1.03 -18.65
N VAL A 81 0.92 -2.14 -18.12
CA VAL A 81 1.60 -3.44 -18.21
C VAL A 81 1.72 -3.88 -19.67
N ASP A 82 0.62 -3.84 -20.41
CA ASP A 82 0.59 -4.26 -21.82
C ASP A 82 1.49 -3.39 -22.70
N GLU A 83 1.41 -2.06 -22.53
CA GLU A 83 2.25 -1.11 -23.26
C GLU A 83 3.72 -1.32 -22.91
N THR A 84 4.06 -1.55 -21.64
CA THR A 84 5.45 -1.82 -21.23
C THR A 84 5.97 -3.11 -21.87
N ILE A 85 5.17 -4.19 -21.89
CA ILE A 85 5.54 -5.44 -22.57
C ILE A 85 5.76 -5.21 -24.07
N SER A 86 4.87 -4.45 -24.71
CA SER A 86 4.98 -4.09 -26.13
C SER A 86 6.28 -3.33 -26.43
N ARG A 87 6.59 -2.31 -25.63
CA ARG A 87 7.83 -1.52 -25.78
C ARG A 87 9.08 -2.35 -25.53
N VAL A 88 9.07 -3.22 -24.52
CA VAL A 88 10.18 -4.12 -24.21
C VAL A 88 10.44 -5.10 -25.36
N ARG A 89 9.40 -5.61 -26.02
CA ARG A 89 9.55 -6.44 -27.24
C ARG A 89 10.25 -5.68 -28.38
N ALA A 90 10.00 -4.39 -28.51
CA ALA A 90 10.61 -3.55 -29.55
C ALA A 90 12.10 -3.24 -29.32
N LEU A 91 12.65 -3.51 -28.13
CA LEU A 91 14.04 -3.16 -27.76
C LEU A 91 15.14 -4.08 -28.33
N ASN A 92 14.91 -4.81 -29.43
CA ASN A 92 15.88 -5.77 -30.02
C ASN A 92 16.53 -6.72 -28.99
N MET A 93 15.78 -7.10 -27.95
CA MET A 93 16.28 -7.97 -26.89
C MET A 93 16.19 -9.44 -27.28
N THR A 94 16.94 -10.29 -26.57
CA THR A 94 16.84 -11.73 -26.77
C THR A 94 15.41 -12.24 -26.46
N PRO A 95 14.85 -13.17 -27.27
CA PRO A 95 13.54 -13.75 -27.02
C PRO A 95 13.39 -14.36 -25.61
N ARG A 96 14.48 -14.89 -25.06
CA ARG A 96 14.54 -15.44 -23.70
C ARG A 96 14.26 -14.38 -22.62
N LEU A 97 14.92 -13.22 -22.70
CA LEU A 97 14.73 -12.14 -21.73
C LEU A 97 13.31 -11.56 -21.81
N THR A 98 12.82 -11.37 -23.04
CA THR A 98 11.46 -10.90 -23.30
C THR A 98 10.40 -11.87 -22.78
N GLY A 99 10.60 -13.18 -22.96
CA GLY A 99 9.73 -14.22 -22.42
C GLY A 99 9.70 -14.22 -20.88
N LEU A 100 10.87 -14.20 -20.25
CA LEU A 100 10.99 -14.14 -18.78
C LEU A 100 10.31 -12.90 -18.20
N PHE A 101 10.50 -11.73 -18.82
CA PHE A 101 9.85 -10.50 -18.38
C PHE A 101 8.33 -10.56 -18.51
N ARG A 102 7.84 -11.02 -19.67
CA ARG A 102 6.40 -11.18 -19.91
C ARG A 102 5.80 -12.09 -18.85
N ASP A 103 6.39 -13.25 -18.59
CA ASP A 103 5.86 -14.23 -17.65
C ASP A 103 5.89 -13.68 -16.20
N ALA A 104 6.91 -12.87 -15.85
CA ALA A 104 7.01 -12.22 -14.55
C ALA A 104 5.94 -11.13 -14.32
N VAL A 105 5.55 -10.39 -15.37
CA VAL A 105 4.60 -9.27 -15.24
C VAL A 105 3.16 -9.69 -15.52
N PHE A 106 2.92 -10.63 -16.43
CA PHE A 106 1.58 -11.11 -16.79
C PHE A 106 0.88 -11.85 -15.64
N GLY A 107 1.65 -12.43 -14.71
CA GLY A 107 1.13 -13.10 -13.51
C GLY A 107 0.86 -12.18 -12.32
N LEU A 108 1.13 -10.87 -12.43
CA LEU A 108 1.00 -9.96 -11.29
C LEU A 108 -0.46 -9.69 -10.96
N LYS A 109 -0.81 -9.80 -9.67
CA LYS A 109 -2.09 -9.34 -9.14
C LYS A 109 -2.07 -7.83 -8.96
N ASN A 110 -3.21 -7.17 -9.20
CA ASN A 110 -3.35 -5.74 -8.91
C ASN A 110 -3.81 -5.56 -7.45
N GLN A 111 -3.00 -4.89 -6.64
CA GLN A 111 -3.38 -4.45 -5.30
C GLN A 111 -3.72 -2.96 -5.32
N LEU A 112 -4.98 -2.65 -5.64
CA LEU A 112 -5.45 -1.28 -5.74
C LEU A 112 -5.91 -0.77 -4.37
N LEU A 113 -5.29 0.32 -3.93
CA LEU A 113 -5.53 1.05 -2.68
C LEU A 113 -5.25 0.23 -1.42
N VAL A 114 -5.97 -0.86 -1.17
CA VAL A 114 -5.79 -1.70 0.02
C VAL A 114 -5.93 -3.18 -0.34
N PRO A 115 -5.21 -4.09 0.35
CA PRO A 115 -5.39 -5.53 0.18
C PRO A 115 -6.82 -5.99 0.47
N GLU A 116 -7.25 -7.08 -0.17
CA GLU A 116 -8.62 -7.62 -0.04
C GLU A 116 -9.00 -7.95 1.42
N TRP A 117 -8.06 -8.47 2.19
CA TRP A 117 -8.29 -8.79 3.60
C TRP A 117 -8.59 -7.56 4.45
N MET A 118 -8.11 -6.37 4.06
CA MET A 118 -8.47 -5.11 4.71
C MET A 118 -9.88 -4.67 4.33
N ARG A 119 -10.44 -5.15 3.21
CA ARG A 119 -11.83 -4.86 2.79
C ARG A 119 -12.83 -5.77 3.51
N THR A 120 -12.41 -6.98 3.84
CA THR A 120 -13.23 -8.01 4.48
C THR A 120 -13.28 -7.90 6.02
N PRO A 121 -14.44 -7.61 6.65
CA PRO A 121 -14.53 -7.43 8.10
C PRO A 121 -14.03 -8.63 8.94
N SER A 122 -14.32 -9.86 8.50
CA SER A 122 -13.92 -11.08 9.22
C SER A 122 -12.39 -11.29 9.21
N LEU A 123 -11.73 -10.95 8.10
CA LEU A 123 -10.27 -11.02 7.97
C LEU A 123 -9.58 -9.90 8.75
N ARG A 124 -10.10 -8.66 8.69
CA ARG A 124 -9.67 -7.58 9.60
C ARG A 124 -9.76 -7.99 11.07
N MET A 125 -10.85 -8.66 11.45
CA MET A 125 -11.04 -9.15 12.82
C MET A 125 -9.97 -10.15 13.23
N LYS A 126 -9.66 -11.11 12.34
CA LYS A 126 -8.58 -12.08 12.57
C LYS A 126 -7.22 -11.39 12.72
N PHE A 127 -6.89 -10.42 11.87
CA PHE A 127 -5.65 -9.65 11.96
C PHE A 127 -5.52 -8.91 13.30
N SER A 128 -6.57 -8.17 13.66
CA SER A 128 -6.65 -7.37 14.89
C SER A 128 -6.52 -8.19 16.18
N LYS A 129 -7.24 -9.31 16.30
CA LYS A 129 -7.24 -10.13 17.53
C LYS A 129 -5.83 -10.49 18.03
N PHE A 130 -4.87 -10.66 17.14
CA PHE A 130 -3.50 -11.02 17.50
C PHE A 130 -2.63 -9.83 17.90
N VAL A 131 -2.87 -8.65 17.31
CA VAL A 131 -2.26 -7.39 17.77
C VAL A 131 -2.65 -7.09 19.21
N PHE A 132 -3.82 -7.56 19.65
CA PHE A 132 -4.41 -7.21 20.93
C PHE A 132 -4.36 -8.30 21.99
N SER A 133 -3.96 -9.53 21.65
CA SER A 133 -3.79 -10.62 22.64
C SER A 133 -2.82 -10.26 23.77
N ASP A 134 -1.74 -9.53 23.50
CA ASP A 134 -0.80 -9.03 24.52
C ASP A 134 -1.29 -7.72 25.19
N ALA A 135 -2.26 -7.01 24.58
CA ALA A 135 -2.79 -5.73 25.04
C ALA A 135 -3.98 -5.87 26.01
N GLU A 136 -4.56 -7.07 26.13
CA GLU A 136 -5.59 -7.37 27.15
C GLU A 136 -4.99 -7.43 28.55
N ALA A 137 -3.72 -7.81 28.68
CA ALA A 137 -3.03 -7.93 29.96
C ALA A 137 -2.35 -6.63 30.43
N SER A 138 -2.29 -5.58 29.59
CA SER A 138 -1.60 -4.32 29.91
C SER A 138 -2.24 -3.11 29.21
N PRO A 139 -2.52 -2.00 29.92
CA PRO A 139 -3.06 -0.78 29.32
C PRO A 139 -2.09 -0.12 28.32
N MET A 140 -0.81 -0.51 28.35
CA MET A 140 0.20 -0.13 27.36
C MET A 140 0.63 -1.36 26.56
N VAL A 141 0.51 -1.28 25.23
CA VAL A 141 1.20 -2.20 24.33
C VAL A 141 2.69 -1.93 24.48
N THR A 142 3.41 -2.82 25.15
CA THR A 142 4.87 -2.70 25.27
C THR A 142 5.50 -2.88 23.90
N TRP A 143 6.68 -2.29 23.72
CA TRP A 143 7.49 -2.44 22.48
C TRP A 143 7.62 -3.90 22.05
N ASN A 144 7.90 -4.78 23.00
CA ASN A 144 8.02 -6.21 22.77
C ASN A 144 6.69 -6.86 22.36
N GLY A 145 5.56 -6.41 22.90
CA GLY A 145 4.23 -6.86 22.48
C GLY A 145 3.92 -6.49 21.03
N ALA A 146 4.26 -5.27 20.61
CA ALA A 146 4.12 -4.83 19.22
C ALA A 146 5.01 -5.67 18.26
N LEU A 147 6.27 -5.92 18.63
CA LEU A 147 7.17 -6.75 17.83
C LEU A 147 6.69 -8.21 17.71
N ARG A 148 6.15 -8.79 18.78
CA ARG A 148 5.57 -10.14 18.75
C ARG A 148 4.33 -10.21 17.86
N ALA A 149 3.45 -9.22 17.97
CA ALA A 149 2.28 -9.10 17.10
C ALA A 149 2.69 -9.00 15.62
N LEU A 150 3.69 -8.18 15.30
CA LEU A 150 4.22 -8.04 13.95
C LEU A 150 4.76 -9.37 13.42
N ARG A 151 5.62 -10.06 14.18
CA ARG A 151 6.16 -11.37 13.78
C ARG A 151 5.04 -12.38 13.53
N ARG A 152 4.04 -12.45 14.41
CA ARG A 152 2.88 -13.34 14.24
C ARG A 152 2.05 -12.98 13.02
N ASN A 153 1.84 -11.69 12.74
CA ASN A 153 1.12 -11.24 11.56
C ASN A 153 1.88 -11.56 10.27
N SER A 154 3.20 -11.41 10.24
CA SER A 154 4.02 -11.81 9.09
C SER A 154 3.92 -13.31 8.80
N LEU A 155 3.79 -14.15 9.84
CA LEU A 155 3.62 -15.60 9.71
C LEU A 155 2.22 -16.01 9.22
N ARG A 156 1.20 -15.14 9.28
CA ARG A 156 -0.16 -15.46 8.81
C ARG A 156 -0.22 -15.86 7.34
N LYS A 157 0.66 -15.29 6.51
CA LYS A 157 0.81 -15.65 5.09
C LYS A 157 0.98 -17.16 4.88
N LEU A 158 1.59 -17.83 5.86
CA LEU A 158 1.94 -19.24 5.77
C LEU A 158 0.85 -20.16 6.35
N VAL A 159 -0.07 -19.62 7.16
CA VAL A 159 -0.96 -20.42 8.02
C VAL A 159 -2.44 -20.16 7.72
N ASP A 160 -2.82 -18.92 7.40
CA ASP A 160 -4.22 -18.51 7.24
C ASP A 160 -4.56 -18.20 5.78
N ARG A 161 -5.60 -18.87 5.24
CA ARG A 161 -6.19 -18.50 3.94
C ARG A 161 -6.83 -17.10 4.01
N GLY A 162 -6.71 -16.31 2.94
CA GLY A 162 -7.25 -14.95 2.84
C GLY A 162 -6.26 -13.84 3.21
N PHE A 163 -4.98 -14.15 3.43
CA PHE A 163 -3.92 -13.16 3.63
C PHE A 163 -2.82 -13.28 2.57
N GLU A 164 -3.22 -13.52 1.32
CA GLU A 164 -2.32 -13.81 0.19
C GLU A 164 -1.38 -12.63 -0.13
N THR A 165 -1.82 -11.39 0.11
CA THR A 165 -0.99 -10.19 -0.06
C THR A 165 -0.99 -9.34 1.20
N PHE A 166 0.18 -8.80 1.54
CA PHE A 166 0.31 -7.86 2.64
C PHE A 166 0.65 -6.46 2.16
N TRP A 167 0.43 -5.49 3.04
CA TRP A 167 0.90 -4.16 2.81
C TRP A 167 2.39 -4.05 3.17
N HIS A 168 3.24 -3.89 2.15
CA HIS A 168 4.69 -3.70 2.34
C HIS A 168 5.15 -2.27 2.14
N GLY A 169 4.26 -1.40 1.67
CA GLY A 169 4.57 0.00 1.43
C GLY A 169 4.52 0.83 2.73
N PRO A 170 5.08 2.05 2.71
CA PRO A 170 4.79 3.01 3.76
C PRO A 170 3.28 3.30 3.80
N ALA A 171 2.76 3.61 4.99
CA ALA A 171 1.31 3.80 5.18
C ALA A 171 0.69 4.85 4.24
N LEU A 172 1.47 5.85 3.86
CA LEU A 172 1.08 6.93 2.95
C LEU A 172 2.10 7.06 1.82
N GLY A 173 2.63 5.93 1.32
CA GLY A 173 3.43 5.93 0.11
C GLY A 173 2.63 6.52 -1.05
N PHE A 174 3.26 7.44 -1.79
CA PHE A 174 2.61 8.12 -2.92
C PHE A 174 2.81 7.38 -4.24
N ASP A 175 3.87 6.59 -4.35
CA ASP A 175 4.27 5.99 -5.61
C ASP A 175 3.80 4.53 -5.67
N PRO A 176 3.23 4.09 -6.79
CA PRO A 176 3.03 2.67 -7.09
C PRO A 176 4.32 1.87 -6.99
N TRP A 177 4.22 0.60 -6.61
CA TRP A 177 5.38 -0.31 -6.54
C TRP A 177 5.01 -1.74 -6.91
N LEU A 178 6.01 -2.49 -7.37
CA LEU A 178 5.91 -3.90 -7.68
C LEU A 178 6.53 -4.71 -6.54
N ASN A 179 5.76 -5.64 -5.95
CA ASN A 179 6.28 -6.64 -5.03
C ASN A 179 6.44 -7.97 -5.76
N LYS A 180 7.69 -8.28 -6.10
CA LYS A 180 8.05 -9.49 -6.85
C LYS A 180 7.85 -10.77 -6.03
N ASP A 181 8.04 -10.70 -4.71
CA ASP A 181 8.05 -11.88 -3.84
C ASP A 181 6.60 -12.36 -3.60
N GLU A 182 5.64 -11.44 -3.63
CA GLU A 182 4.21 -11.73 -3.50
C GLU A 182 3.44 -11.62 -4.82
N GLY A 183 4.13 -11.32 -5.93
CA GLY A 183 3.56 -11.29 -7.27
C GLY A 183 2.43 -10.29 -7.43
N TYR A 184 2.59 -9.04 -6.95
CA TYR A 184 1.58 -8.01 -7.13
C TYR A 184 2.16 -6.64 -7.50
N LEU A 185 1.36 -5.86 -8.20
CA LEU A 185 1.57 -4.44 -8.49
C LEU A 185 0.61 -3.62 -7.63
N ALA A 186 1.13 -2.76 -6.76
CA ALA A 186 0.34 -1.98 -5.81
C ALA A 186 0.24 -0.52 -6.23
N VAL A 187 -0.97 0.02 -6.12
CA VAL A 187 -1.25 1.46 -6.20
C VAL A 187 -1.74 1.91 -4.82
N PRO A 188 -0.99 2.73 -4.08
CA PRO A 188 -1.39 3.09 -2.73
C PRO A 188 -2.50 4.13 -2.66
N PRO A 189 -3.24 4.21 -1.53
CA PRO A 189 -4.29 5.21 -1.34
C PRO A 189 -3.76 6.63 -1.48
N ALA A 190 -2.57 6.89 -0.96
CA ALA A 190 -1.95 8.21 -1.00
C ALA A 190 -1.45 8.60 -2.41
N ALA A 191 -1.36 7.66 -3.37
CA ALA A 191 -1.16 8.01 -4.79
C ALA A 191 -2.33 8.85 -5.33
N VAL A 192 -3.52 8.68 -4.75
CA VAL A 192 -4.73 9.41 -5.11
C VAL A 192 -4.81 10.67 -4.26
N LYS A 193 -4.48 11.83 -4.85
CA LYS A 193 -4.58 13.11 -4.15
C LYS A 193 -6.04 13.57 -4.01
N ARG A 194 -6.41 13.94 -2.78
CA ARG A 194 -7.75 14.38 -2.33
C ARG A 194 -8.35 15.57 -3.11
N ILE A 195 -7.53 16.44 -3.70
CA ILE A 195 -7.97 17.74 -4.25
C ILE A 195 -8.67 17.60 -5.61
N PHE A 196 -8.72 16.39 -6.19
CA PHE A 196 -9.20 16.20 -7.55
C PHE A 196 -10.30 15.15 -7.56
N THR A 197 -11.54 15.62 -7.45
CA THR A 197 -12.72 14.86 -7.85
C THR A 197 -13.00 15.15 -9.33
N GLU A 198 -13.54 14.16 -10.04
CA GLU A 198 -14.03 14.30 -11.42
C GLU A 198 -12.94 14.57 -12.48
N ARG A 199 -13.22 15.41 -13.49
CA ARG A 199 -12.40 15.55 -14.72
C ARG A 199 -10.94 15.89 -14.46
N ALA A 200 -10.64 16.65 -13.40
CA ALA A 200 -9.28 17.06 -13.06
C ALA A 200 -8.40 15.89 -12.60
N PHE A 201 -9.00 14.84 -12.01
CA PHE A 201 -8.28 13.62 -11.67
C PHE A 201 -7.81 12.89 -12.94
N SER A 202 -8.70 12.77 -13.93
CA SER A 202 -8.41 12.07 -15.18
C SER A 202 -7.38 12.78 -16.05
N VAL A 203 -7.35 14.10 -16.05
CA VAL A 203 -6.44 14.87 -16.91
C VAL A 203 -5.04 15.01 -16.27
N HIS A 204 -4.93 15.19 -14.95
CA HIS A 204 -3.67 15.56 -14.33
C HIS A 204 -3.03 14.46 -13.47
N HIS A 205 -3.84 13.60 -12.86
CA HIS A 205 -3.34 12.62 -11.88
C HIS A 205 -3.20 11.22 -12.45
N LEU A 206 -4.17 10.80 -13.27
CA LEU A 206 -4.09 9.54 -13.99
C LEU A 206 -2.77 9.41 -14.79
N PRO A 207 -2.34 10.39 -15.61
CA PRO A 207 -1.07 10.29 -16.32
C PRO A 207 0.16 10.16 -15.41
N ARG A 208 0.16 10.85 -14.25
CA ARG A 208 1.23 10.74 -13.26
C ARG A 208 1.28 9.34 -12.66
N ILE A 209 0.14 8.82 -12.20
CA ILE A 209 0.04 7.47 -11.64
C ILE A 209 0.47 6.44 -12.70
N GLY A 210 0.05 6.63 -13.95
CA GLY A 210 0.45 5.78 -15.08
C GLY A 210 1.97 5.80 -15.33
N LEU A 211 2.60 6.98 -15.27
CA LEU A 211 4.05 7.10 -15.36
C LEU A 211 4.76 6.38 -14.20
N ASP A 212 4.30 6.57 -12.97
CA ASP A 212 4.92 5.94 -11.80
C ASP A 212 4.70 4.41 -11.79
N LEU A 213 3.56 3.93 -12.29
CA LEU A 213 3.31 2.52 -12.58
C LEU A 213 4.30 1.98 -13.62
N ALA A 214 4.49 2.69 -14.73
CA ALA A 214 5.43 2.28 -15.77
C ALA A 214 6.87 2.22 -15.21
N ARG A 215 7.26 3.18 -14.37
CA ARG A 215 8.55 3.17 -13.67
C ARG A 215 8.69 1.96 -12.75
N ALA A 216 7.65 1.56 -12.02
CA ALA A 216 7.68 0.37 -11.19
C ALA A 216 7.89 -0.91 -12.01
N VAL A 217 7.17 -1.06 -13.12
CA VAL A 217 7.27 -2.22 -14.02
C VAL A 217 8.62 -2.27 -14.74
N VAL A 218 9.07 -1.15 -15.32
CA VAL A 218 10.39 -1.04 -15.98
C VAL A 218 11.52 -1.20 -14.97
N GLY A 219 11.39 -0.68 -13.75
CA GLY A 219 12.36 -0.89 -12.67
C GLY A 219 12.57 -2.37 -12.37
N HIS A 220 11.48 -3.15 -12.34
CA HIS A 220 11.56 -4.60 -12.19
C HIS A 220 12.26 -5.28 -13.37
N PHE A 221 11.91 -4.87 -14.60
CA PHE A 221 12.58 -5.36 -15.81
C PHE A 221 14.10 -5.15 -15.75
N LEU A 222 14.55 -3.95 -15.40
CA LEU A 222 15.97 -3.62 -15.29
C LEU A 222 16.67 -4.49 -14.26
N GLN A 223 16.06 -4.71 -13.08
CA GLN A 223 16.61 -5.59 -12.06
C GLN A 223 16.78 -7.04 -12.57
N MET A 224 15.80 -7.57 -13.29
CA MET A 224 15.88 -8.90 -13.90
C MET A 224 17.00 -8.98 -14.94
N ALA A 225 17.08 -8.00 -15.85
CA ALA A 225 18.09 -7.94 -16.90
C ALA A 225 19.52 -7.88 -16.32
N PHE A 226 19.73 -7.06 -15.28
CA PHE A 226 21.04 -6.98 -14.61
C PHE A 226 21.40 -8.27 -13.86
N HIS A 227 20.43 -8.96 -13.27
CA HIS A 227 20.69 -10.24 -12.61
C HIS A 227 21.12 -11.33 -13.60
N LEU A 228 20.51 -11.37 -14.79
CA LEU A 228 20.87 -12.32 -15.85
C LEU A 228 22.23 -12.04 -16.48
N LYS A 229 22.71 -10.78 -16.50
CA LYS A 229 24.05 -10.44 -16.98
C LYS A 229 25.17 -10.89 -16.03
N ARG A 230 24.88 -11.09 -14.74
CA ARG A 230 25.85 -11.46 -13.71
C ARG A 230 25.98 -12.97 -13.49
N LYS A 231 25.11 -13.77 -14.13
CA LYS A 231 25.17 -15.23 -14.17
C LYS A 231 25.73 -15.68 -15.50
#